data_AF-A0A2V9YAC3-F1
#
_entry.id   AF-A0A2V9YAC3-F1
#
_cell.length_a   1.000
_cell.length_b   1.000
_cell.length_c   1.000
_cell.angle_alpha   90.00
_cell.angle_beta   90.00
_cell.angle_gamma   90.00
#
_symmetry.space_group_name_H-M   'P 1'
#
loop_
_entity.id
_entity.type
_entity.pdbx_description
1 polymer ?
#
loop_
_entity_poly.entity_id
_entity_poly.type
_entity_poly.pdbx_seq_one_letter_code
_entity_poly.pdbx_strand_id
1 'polypeptide(L)' 'MERLVLEYADAMTRTPVEVPDALFARLRERFSEAQLVELTSAVAWENYRARFDHAFGIEGENFTEGAVCAMPVRET' A
#
# COMPACT_ATOMS: atom_id res chain seq x y z
N MET A 1 3.98 10.44 8.82
CA MET A 1 2.72 10.22 8.08
C MET A 1 2.82 8.95 7.24
N GLU A 2 3.88 8.79 6.44
CA GLU A 2 3.99 7.69 5.45
C GLU A 2 3.86 6.30 6.06
N ARG A 3 4.48 6.03 7.22
CA ARG A 3 4.34 4.73 7.90
C ARG A 3 2.88 4.38 8.23
N LEU A 4 2.06 5.35 8.62
CA LEU A 4 0.64 5.14 8.92
C LEU A 4 -0.16 4.80 7.65
N VAL A 5 0.19 5.43 6.53
CA VAL A 5 -0.40 5.13 5.22
C VAL A 5 -0.01 3.73 4.74
N LEU A 6 1.25 3.33 4.93
CA LEU A 6 1.72 1.97 4.62
C LEU A 6 1.04 0.92 5.49
N GLU A 7 0.88 1.17 6.80
CA GLU A 7 0.14 0.30 7.72
C GLU A 7 -1.32 0.10 7.26
N TYR A 8 -1.96 1.17 6.78
CA TYR A 8 -3.30 1.10 6.20
C TYR A 8 -3.37 0.31 4.88
N ALA A 9 -2.42 0.56 3.97
CA ALA A 9 -2.36 -0.15 2.70
C ALA A 9 -2.12 -1.66 2.89
N ASP A 10 -1.25 -2.05 3.83
CA ASP A 10 -1.04 -3.44 4.21
C ASP A 10 -2.33 -4.08 4.73
N ALA A 11 -3.01 -3.44 5.69
CA ALA A 11 -4.28 -3.94 6.22
C ALA A 11 -5.38 -4.09 5.14
N MET A 12 -5.48 -3.12 4.22
CA MET A 12 -6.49 -3.14 3.14
C MET A 12 -6.22 -4.21 2.07
N THR A 13 -4.96 -4.60 1.86
CA THR A 13 -4.57 -5.55 0.80
C THR A 13 -4.52 -7.01 1.26
N ARG A 14 -4.66 -7.26 2.58
CA ARG A 14 -4.81 -8.61 3.14
C ARG A 14 -6.05 -9.34 2.58
N THR A 15 -5.96 -10.67 2.57
CA THR A 15 -7.08 -11.55 2.20
C THR A 15 -7.34 -12.53 3.35
N PRO A 16 -8.49 -12.44 4.06
CA PRO A 16 -9.55 -11.45 3.91
C PRO A 16 -9.09 -10.03 4.30
N VAL A 17 -9.79 -9.02 3.78
CA VAL A 17 -9.51 -7.62 4.12
C VAL A 17 -9.98 -7.32 5.55
N GLU A 18 -9.10 -6.77 6.38
CA GLU A 18 -9.39 -6.44 7.77
C GLU A 18 -8.60 -5.20 8.17
N VAL A 19 -9.33 -4.09 8.39
CA VAL A 19 -8.76 -2.81 8.85
C VAL A 19 -9.23 -2.56 10.28
N PRO A 20 -8.33 -2.59 11.28
CA PRO A 20 -8.73 -2.34 12.67
C PRO A 20 -9.28 -0.93 12.89
N ASP A 21 -10.34 -0.80 13.69
CA ASP A 21 -10.94 0.50 14.02
C ASP A 21 -9.92 1.48 14.63
N ALA A 22 -8.99 0.97 15.44
CA ALA A 22 -7.92 1.77 16.04
C ALA A 22 -6.97 2.37 14.98
N LEU A 23 -6.71 1.66 13.88
CA LEU A 23 -5.93 2.18 12.76
C LEU A 23 -6.72 3.26 12.01
N PHE A 24 -8.01 3.04 11.79
CA PHE A 24 -8.88 4.02 11.14
C PHE A 24 -9.06 5.30 11.97
N ALA A 25 -9.12 5.18 13.30
CA ALA A 25 -9.15 6.33 14.21
C ALA A 25 -7.87 7.18 14.10
N ARG A 26 -6.69 6.55 14.11
CA ARG A 26 -5.39 7.23 13.90
C ARG A 26 -5.30 7.93 12.55
N LEU A 27 -5.90 7.36 11.50
CA LEU A 27 -5.99 7.97 10.18
C LEU A 27 -6.86 9.23 10.19
N ARG A 28 -8.03 9.20 10.86
CA ARG A 28 -8.93 10.36 10.99
C ARG A 28 -8.33 11.54 11.76
N GLU A 29 -7.36 11.29 12.66
CA GLU A 29 -6.60 12.37 13.32
C GLU A 29 -5.67 13.14 12.37
N ARG A 30 -5.44 12.60 11.16
CA ARG A 30 -4.40 13.05 10.23
C ARG A 30 -4.92 13.47 8.86
N PHE A 31 -6.07 12.95 8.46
CA PHE A 31 -6.67 13.16 7.15
C PHE A 31 -8.14 13.57 7.28
N SER A 32 -8.59 14.42 6.37
CA SER A 32 -10.02 14.68 6.19
C SER A 32 -10.73 13.45 5.60
N GLU A 33 -12.05 13.41 5.68
CA GLU A 33 -12.82 12.32 5.07
C GLU A 33 -12.58 12.22 3.56
N ALA A 34 -12.50 13.35 2.85
CA ALA A 34 -12.20 13.37 1.43
C ALA A 34 -10.81 12.75 1.12
N GLN A 35 -9.80 13.11 1.91
CA GLN A 35 -8.45 12.53 1.77
C GLN A 35 -8.43 11.03 2.09
N LEU A 36 -9.23 10.55 3.04
CA LEU A 36 -9.35 9.12 3.32
C LEU A 36 -10.03 8.37 2.17
N VAL A 37 -11.06 8.95 1.57
CA VAL A 37 -11.71 8.38 0.38
C VAL A 37 -10.71 8.27 -0.77
N GLU A 38 -9.95 9.33 -1.05
CA GLU A 38 -8.91 9.32 -2.09
C GLU A 38 -7.84 8.27 -1.80
N LEU A 39 -7.32 8.22 -0.56
CA LEU A 39 -6.32 7.24 -0.15
C LEU A 39 -6.82 5.80 -0.33
N THR A 40 -8.03 5.52 0.16
CA THR A 40 -8.66 4.20 0.05
C THR A 40 -8.84 3.80 -1.42
N SER A 41 -9.26 4.75 -2.26
CA SER A 41 -9.47 4.51 -3.69
C SER A 41 -8.16 4.17 -4.41
N ALA A 42 -7.07 4.89 -4.09
CA ALA A 42 -5.76 4.62 -4.66
C ALA A 42 -5.24 3.22 -4.29
N VAL A 43 -5.36 2.83 -3.01
CA VAL A 43 -4.96 1.49 -2.56
C VAL A 43 -5.82 0.39 -3.21
N ALA A 44 -7.13 0.60 -3.32
CA ALA A 44 -8.02 -0.34 -4.00
C ALA A 44 -7.65 -0.55 -5.46
N TRP A 45 -7.32 0.54 -6.17
CA TRP A 45 -6.96 0.51 -7.58
C TRP A 45 -5.69 -0.29 -7.85
N GLU A 46 -4.65 -0.09 -7.04
CA GLU A 46 -3.41 -0.86 -7.18
C GLU A 46 -3.59 -2.33 -6.77
N ASN A 47 -4.42 -2.62 -5.78
CA ASN A 47 -4.78 -4.01 -5.45
C ASN A 47 -5.53 -4.71 -6.59
N TYR A 48 -6.43 -4.00 -7.29
CA TYR A 48 -7.09 -4.51 -8.49
C TYR A 48 -6.08 -4.83 -9.59
N ARG A 49 -5.19 -3.87 -9.91
CA ARG A 49 -4.12 -4.06 -10.92
C ARG A 49 -3.23 -5.25 -10.57
N ALA A 50 -2.77 -5.34 -9.32
CA ALA A 50 -1.95 -6.47 -8.87
C ALA A 50 -2.66 -7.81 -9.04
N ARG A 51 -3.95 -7.92 -8.66
CA ARG A 51 -4.71 -9.16 -8.83
C ARG A 51 -4.96 -9.50 -10.29
N PHE A 52 -5.24 -8.50 -11.11
CA PHE A 52 -5.38 -8.67 -12.56
C PHE A 52 -4.08 -9.17 -13.18
N ASP A 53 -2.97 -8.47 -12.94
CA ASP A 53 -1.66 -8.80 -13.47
C ASP A 53 -1.23 -10.21 -13.06
N HIS A 54 -1.40 -10.57 -11.78
CA HIS A 54 -1.11 -11.92 -11.29
C HIS A 54 -1.99 -12.99 -11.94
N ALA A 55 -3.27 -12.73 -12.18
CA ALA A 55 -4.16 -13.70 -12.82
C ALA A 55 -3.74 -14.01 -14.27
N PHE A 56 -3.16 -13.04 -14.98
CA PHE A 56 -2.71 -13.18 -16.36
C PHE A 56 -1.21 -13.51 -16.50
N GLY A 57 -0.47 -13.58 -15.39
CA GLY A 57 0.98 -13.79 -15.44
C GLY A 57 1.72 -12.63 -16.10
N ILE A 58 1.21 -11.40 -15.95
CA ILE A 58 1.85 -10.19 -16.48
C ILE A 58 3.05 -9.87 -15.59
N GLU A 59 4.23 -9.82 -16.21
CA GLU A 59 5.50 -9.49 -15.56
C GLU A 59 5.98 -8.10 -15.96
N GLY A 60 6.96 -7.56 -15.24
CA GLY A 60 7.58 -6.29 -15.59
C GLY A 60 8.52 -6.40 -16.80
N GLU A 61 8.69 -5.30 -17.52
CA GLU A 61 9.53 -5.19 -18.73
C GLU A 61 11.06 -5.16 -18.45
N ASN A 62 11.50 -5.61 -17.27
CA ASN A 62 12.92 -5.71 -16.90
C ASN A 62 13.76 -4.40 -17.01
N PHE A 63 13.14 -3.22 -17.07
CA PHE A 63 13.86 -1.93 -17.13
C PHE A 63 14.81 -1.68 -15.95
N THR A 64 14.60 -2.36 -14.82
CA THR A 64 15.43 -2.29 -13.62
C THR A 64 16.13 -3.63 -13.33
N GLU A 65 16.32 -4.49 -14.32
CA GLU A 65 17.06 -5.74 -14.16
C GLU A 65 18.49 -5.46 -13.65
N GLY A 66 18.90 -6.15 -12.59
CA GLY A 66 20.18 -5.93 -11.93
C GLY A 66 20.24 -4.69 -11.01
N ALA A 67 19.19 -3.87 -10.95
CA ALA A 67 19.11 -2.79 -9.97
C ALA A 67 18.91 -3.35 -8.55
N VAL A 68 19.48 -2.67 -7.56
CA VAL A 68 19.32 -3.02 -6.14
C VAL A 68 18.63 -1.88 -5.40
N CYS A 69 17.79 -2.22 -4.43
CA CYS A 69 17.25 -1.23 -3.50
C CYS A 69 18.33 -0.95 -2.44
N ALA A 70 18.97 0.22 -2.50
CA ALA A 70 19.96 0.62 -1.52
C ALA A 70 19.29 0.86 -0.17
N MET A 71 19.40 -0.10 0.75
CA MET A 71 18.92 0.06 2.11
C MET A 71 19.81 1.05 2.87
N PRO A 72 19.25 1.95 3.70
CA PRO A 72 20.04 2.82 4.54
C PRO A 72 20.90 1.99 5.51
N VAL A 73 22.14 2.45 5.74
CA VAL A 73 23.04 1.82 6.71
C VAL A 73 22.37 1.88 8.09
N ARG A 74 22.22 0.74 8.74
CA ARG A 74 21.73 0.70 10.12
C ARG A 74 22.85 1.20 11.02
N GLU A 75 22.66 2.35 11.67
CA GLU A 75 23.52 2.76 12.78
C GLU A 75 23.30 1.75 13.92
N THR A 76 24.34 0.96 14.21
CA THR A 76 24.41 0.03 15.36
C THR A 76 24.78 0.76 16.64
#